data_AF-A0A6G9YC61-F1
#
_entry.id   AF-A0A6G9YC61-F1
#
_cell.length_a   1.000
_cell.length_b   1.000
_cell.length_c   1.000
_cell.angle_alpha   90.00
_cell.angle_beta   90.00
_cell.angle_gamma   90.00
#
_symmetry.space_group_name_H-M   'P 1'
#
loop_
_entity.id
_entity.type
_entity.pdbx_description
1 polymer ?
#
loop_
_entity_poly.entity_id
_entity_poly.type
_entity_poly.pdbx_seq_one_letter_code
_entity_poly.pdbx_strand_id
1 'polypeptide(L)'
;MVPNDRLRDALLRSGFTPESAAEVLEVSTKTVERWITQGRVPYPRHRHAVAVLVHETEGYLWPGAVSLDRKAEIAESEVIKLYPHRNLIPVDLWTRLLDNTTERIDILVLAGLFLAEEPTLVRTVRKKTQAGVSMRLLFGDPDADEAAKRTAEERLAEGAMASRIRNALALVRPLTKFDGVELRFHSTTLYTSIFRFDDEMIVNMHVYGLPGAYAPAMHLRQLPSGDLFETYMTSFEHVWAGSKTANL
;
A
#
# COMPACT_ATOMS: atom_id res chain seq x y z
N MET A 1 22.12 23.19 -14.99
CA MET A 1 21.59 21.87 -14.57
C MET A 1 21.39 21.96 -13.07
N VAL A 2 20.21 21.60 -12.56
CA VAL A 2 19.83 21.75 -11.15
C VAL A 2 20.28 20.49 -10.39
N PRO A 3 20.88 20.59 -9.19
CA PRO A 3 21.19 19.43 -8.36
C PRO A 3 19.95 18.59 -8.06
N ASN A 4 20.12 17.27 -7.98
CA ASN A 4 19.09 16.33 -7.54
C ASN A 4 19.21 16.09 -6.04
N ASP A 5 18.62 16.98 -5.26
CA ASP A 5 18.63 16.90 -3.80
C ASP A 5 17.81 15.70 -3.30
N ARG A 6 16.78 15.26 -4.03
CA ARG A 6 15.98 14.06 -3.69
C ARG A 6 16.85 12.80 -3.66
N LEU A 7 17.67 12.59 -4.68
CA LEU A 7 18.60 11.45 -4.73
C LEU A 7 19.66 11.53 -3.63
N ARG A 8 20.17 12.73 -3.34
CA ARG A 8 21.13 12.92 -2.24
C ARG A 8 20.52 12.51 -0.91
N ASP A 9 19.33 13.01 -0.62
CA ASP A 9 18.65 12.74 0.64
C ASP A 9 18.24 11.27 0.77
N ALA A 10 17.76 10.66 -0.31
CA ALA A 10 17.38 9.24 -0.32
C ALA A 10 18.56 8.30 -0.05
N LEU A 11 19.73 8.58 -0.65
CA LEU A 11 20.97 7.84 -0.38
C LEU A 11 21.38 7.97 1.09
N LEU A 12 21.38 9.20 1.63
CA LEU A 12 21.74 9.47 3.02
C LEU A 12 20.78 8.76 4.00
N ARG A 13 19.46 8.83 3.76
CA ARG A 13 18.46 8.12 4.59
C ARG A 13 18.65 6.61 4.56
N SER A 14 19.09 6.07 3.42
CA SER A 14 19.34 4.65 3.22
C SER A 14 20.74 4.22 3.66
N GLY A 15 21.54 5.12 4.24
CA GLY A 15 22.88 4.81 4.76
C GLY A 15 23.97 4.68 3.71
N PHE A 16 23.74 5.13 2.48
CA PHE A 16 24.72 5.06 1.39
C PHE A 16 25.46 6.38 1.18
N THR A 17 26.79 6.29 1.03
CA THR A 17 27.59 7.35 0.42
C THR A 17 27.59 7.19 -1.12
N PRO A 18 27.95 8.24 -1.88
CA PRO A 18 28.12 8.11 -3.33
C PRO A 18 29.09 6.99 -3.74
N GLU A 19 30.13 6.74 -2.95
CA GLU A 19 31.11 5.68 -3.16
C GLU A 19 30.50 4.29 -2.94
N SER A 20 29.84 4.06 -1.79
CA SER A 20 29.22 2.77 -1.51
C SER A 20 28.07 2.46 -2.47
N ALA A 21 27.31 3.49 -2.86
CA ALA A 21 26.27 3.32 -3.87
C ALA A 21 26.87 2.96 -5.24
N ALA A 22 27.98 3.58 -5.63
CA ALA A 22 28.66 3.28 -6.88
C ALA A 22 29.18 1.84 -6.93
N GLU A 23 29.69 1.32 -5.80
CA GLU A 23 30.11 -0.07 -5.66
C GLU A 23 28.95 -1.04 -5.86
N VAL A 24 27.83 -0.84 -5.16
CA VAL A 24 26.64 -1.70 -5.28
C VAL A 24 26.02 -1.63 -6.68
N LEU A 25 26.05 -0.47 -7.32
CA LEU A 25 25.48 -0.24 -8.64
C LEU A 25 26.44 -0.58 -9.79
N GLU A 26 27.66 -1.02 -9.48
CA GLU A 26 28.73 -1.32 -10.45
C GLU A 26 29.01 -0.17 -11.43
N VAL A 27 29.00 1.07 -10.93
CA VAL A 27 29.35 2.29 -11.70
C VAL A 27 30.48 3.06 -11.04
N SER A 28 31.04 4.06 -11.71
CA SER A 28 32.05 4.93 -11.08
C SER A 28 31.42 5.91 -10.07
N THR A 29 32.10 6.22 -8.96
CA THR A 29 31.67 7.25 -7.99
C THR A 29 31.31 8.57 -8.67
N LYS A 30 32.12 8.99 -9.65
CA LYS A 30 31.90 10.20 -10.45
C LYS A 30 30.58 10.18 -11.24
N THR A 31 30.09 8.99 -11.59
CA THR A 31 28.77 8.83 -12.23
C THR A 31 27.66 9.16 -11.24
N VAL A 32 27.71 8.61 -10.02
CA VAL A 32 26.72 8.87 -8.96
C VAL A 32 26.77 10.33 -8.53
N GLU A 33 27.97 10.89 -8.33
CA GLU A 33 28.15 12.31 -8.05
C GLU A 33 27.53 13.20 -9.13
N ARG A 34 27.62 12.84 -10.41
CA ARG A 34 26.98 13.59 -11.50
C ARG A 34 25.45 13.47 -11.49
N TRP A 35 24.90 12.33 -11.11
CA TRP A 35 23.44 12.20 -10.93
C TRP A 35 22.93 13.12 -9.82
N ILE A 36 23.71 13.31 -8.76
CA ILE A 36 23.39 14.20 -7.64
C ILE A 36 23.66 15.66 -7.99
N THR A 37 24.88 16.02 -8.36
CA THR A 37 25.31 17.42 -8.49
C THR A 37 24.81 18.10 -9.76
N GLN A 38 24.68 17.35 -10.85
CA GLN A 38 24.24 17.89 -12.14
C GLN A 38 22.78 17.54 -12.43
N GLY A 39 22.13 16.73 -11.59
CA GLY A 39 20.78 16.25 -11.87
C GLY A 39 20.69 15.42 -13.15
N ARG A 40 21.81 14.81 -13.57
CA ARG A 40 21.83 14.01 -14.80
C ARG A 40 20.94 12.78 -14.61
N VAL A 41 19.99 12.61 -15.53
CA VAL A 41 19.12 11.44 -15.56
C VAL A 41 19.92 10.21 -16.03
N PRO A 42 20.01 9.13 -15.22
CA PRO A 42 20.67 7.88 -15.63
C PRO A 42 19.90 7.15 -16.74
N TYR A 43 20.57 6.20 -17.39
CA TYR A 43 19.90 5.21 -18.24
C TYR A 43 18.91 4.36 -17.43
N PRO A 44 17.83 3.84 -18.04
CA PRO A 44 16.76 3.11 -17.34
C PRO A 44 17.26 2.04 -16.38
N ARG A 45 18.22 1.20 -16.80
CA ARG A 45 18.78 0.13 -15.95
C ARG A 45 19.37 0.64 -14.62
N HIS A 46 20.05 1.78 -14.64
CA HIS A 46 20.68 2.34 -13.44
C HIS A 46 19.68 3.14 -12.61
N ARG A 47 18.68 3.78 -13.24
CA ARG A 47 17.61 4.43 -12.49
C ARG A 47 16.85 3.44 -11.63
N HIS A 48 16.47 2.32 -12.24
CA HIS A 48 15.80 1.23 -11.52
C HIS A 48 16.65 0.68 -10.37
N ALA A 49 17.93 0.37 -10.63
CA ALA A 49 18.82 -0.15 -9.59
C ALA A 49 19.00 0.84 -8.42
N VAL A 50 19.13 2.13 -8.70
CA VAL A 50 19.20 3.18 -7.66
C VAL A 50 17.89 3.29 -6.88
N ALA A 51 16.74 3.28 -7.57
CA ALA A 51 15.42 3.32 -6.95
C ALA A 51 15.23 2.18 -5.94
N VAL A 52 15.61 0.96 -6.32
CA VAL A 52 15.62 -0.20 -5.41
C VAL A 52 16.58 0.01 -4.24
N LEU A 53 17.81 0.48 -4.52
CA LEU A 53 18.85 0.69 -3.50
C LEU A 53 18.40 1.62 -2.38
N VAL A 54 17.63 2.65 -2.70
CA VAL A 54 17.21 3.68 -1.75
C VAL A 54 15.74 3.58 -1.34
N HIS A 55 15.04 2.53 -1.77
CA HIS A 55 13.61 2.30 -1.53
C HIS A 55 12.72 3.50 -1.92
N GLU A 56 13.01 4.13 -3.05
CA GLU A 56 12.23 5.24 -3.61
C GLU A 56 11.86 4.95 -5.06
N THR A 57 10.91 5.70 -5.63
CA THR A 57 10.47 5.52 -7.01
C THR A 57 11.34 6.29 -8.01
N GLU A 58 11.47 5.79 -9.24
CA GLU A 58 12.15 6.54 -10.31
C GLU A 58 11.51 7.91 -10.55
N GLY A 59 10.18 8.00 -10.41
CA GLY A 59 9.41 9.24 -10.59
C GLY A 59 9.71 10.28 -9.51
N TYR A 60 9.87 9.85 -8.26
CA TYR A 60 10.32 10.70 -7.17
C TYR A 60 11.75 11.17 -7.40
N LEU A 61 12.67 10.24 -7.67
CA LEU A 61 14.10 10.56 -7.81
C LEU A 61 14.40 11.42 -9.04
N TRP A 62 13.72 11.22 -10.17
CA TRP A 62 13.92 12.01 -11.39
C TRP A 62 12.58 12.41 -12.05
N PRO A 63 11.94 13.49 -11.56
CA PRO A 63 10.71 13.99 -12.17
C PRO A 63 11.00 14.48 -13.60
N GLY A 64 10.41 13.82 -14.59
CA GLY A 64 10.61 14.12 -16.01
C GLY A 64 11.58 13.17 -16.75
N ALA A 65 12.14 12.16 -16.08
CA ALA A 65 12.99 11.14 -16.73
C ALA A 65 12.21 10.18 -17.65
N VAL A 66 10.90 10.10 -17.47
CA VAL A 66 9.97 9.24 -18.23
C VAL A 66 8.94 10.15 -18.87
N SER A 67 8.70 9.99 -20.18
CA SER A 67 7.65 10.73 -20.89
C SER A 67 6.27 10.41 -20.30
N LEU A 68 5.31 11.31 -20.46
CA LEU A 68 3.94 11.10 -19.97
C LEU A 68 3.30 9.85 -20.60
N ASP A 69 3.49 9.65 -21.91
CA ASP A 69 3.00 8.45 -22.61
C ASP A 69 3.57 7.17 -22.01
N ARG A 70 4.88 7.15 -21.73
CA ARG A 70 5.53 5.97 -21.14
C ARG A 70 5.07 5.73 -19.71
N LYS A 71 4.79 6.78 -18.93
CA LYS A 71 4.19 6.62 -17.60
C LYS A 71 2.79 6.01 -17.67
N ALA A 72 1.97 6.45 -18.63
CA ALA A 72 0.64 5.88 -18.84
C ALA A 72 0.71 4.39 -19.22
N GLU A 73 1.59 4.02 -20.15
CA GLU A 73 1.81 2.61 -20.52
C GLU A 73 2.25 1.74 -19.33
N ILE A 74 3.12 2.27 -18.46
CA ILE A 74 3.56 1.56 -17.26
C ILE A 74 2.40 1.42 -16.27
N ALA A 75 1.62 2.47 -16.04
CA ALA A 75 0.46 2.43 -15.16
C ALA A 75 -0.58 1.40 -15.65
N GLU A 76 -0.84 1.33 -16.96
CA GLU A 76 -1.66 0.28 -17.56
C GLU A 76 -1.08 -1.12 -17.30
N SER A 77 0.24 -1.26 -17.34
CA SER A 77 0.95 -2.51 -17.08
C SER A 77 0.94 -2.93 -15.60
N GLU A 78 0.76 -1.99 -14.66
CA GLU A 78 0.55 -2.25 -13.23
C GLU A 78 -0.84 -2.84 -12.97
N VAL A 79 -1.85 -2.53 -13.80
CA VAL A 79 -3.21 -3.07 -13.67
C VAL A 79 -3.27 -4.50 -14.21
N ILE A 80 -3.34 -5.49 -13.32
CA ILE A 80 -3.61 -6.88 -13.70
C ILE A 80 -5.06 -7.02 -14.14
N LYS A 81 -6.00 -6.46 -13.36
CA LYS A 81 -7.43 -6.54 -13.66
C LYS A 81 -8.25 -5.44 -12.99
N LEU A 82 -9.15 -4.85 -13.75
CA LEU A 82 -10.25 -4.04 -13.22
C LEU A 82 -11.49 -4.92 -13.04
N TYR A 83 -12.07 -4.91 -11.85
CA TYR A 83 -13.34 -5.53 -11.52
C TYR A 83 -14.41 -4.44 -11.45
N PRO A 84 -15.56 -4.61 -12.13
CA PRO A 84 -16.64 -3.62 -12.04
C PRO A 84 -17.23 -3.54 -10.62
N HIS A 85 -17.15 -4.63 -9.85
CA HIS A 85 -17.56 -4.70 -8.45
C HIS A 85 -16.59 -5.58 -7.64
N ARG A 86 -16.26 -5.18 -6.40
CA ARG A 86 -15.39 -5.94 -5.49
C ARG A 86 -15.89 -7.35 -5.21
N ASN A 87 -17.21 -7.55 -5.14
CA ASN A 87 -17.79 -8.88 -4.93
C ASN A 87 -17.59 -9.86 -6.11
N LEU A 88 -17.09 -9.39 -7.26
CA LEU A 88 -16.71 -10.23 -8.40
C LEU A 88 -15.24 -10.65 -8.36
N ILE A 89 -14.48 -10.23 -7.34
CA ILE A 89 -13.14 -10.75 -7.11
C ILE A 89 -13.26 -12.23 -6.70
N PRO A 90 -12.61 -13.16 -7.41
CA PRO A 90 -12.64 -14.57 -7.06
C PRO A 90 -12.10 -14.84 -5.65
N VAL A 91 -12.75 -15.72 -4.89
CA VAL A 91 -12.35 -16.05 -3.50
C VAL A 91 -10.96 -16.70 -3.46
N ASP A 92 -10.62 -17.50 -4.48
CA ASP A 92 -9.31 -18.10 -4.66
C ASP A 92 -8.21 -17.05 -4.90
N LEU A 93 -8.53 -15.87 -5.46
CA LEU A 93 -7.56 -14.78 -5.59
C LEU A 93 -7.13 -14.27 -4.22
N TRP A 94 -8.07 -14.01 -3.30
CA TRP A 94 -7.76 -13.58 -1.94
C TRP A 94 -6.92 -14.62 -1.19
N THR A 95 -7.30 -15.89 -1.33
CA THR A 95 -6.56 -17.01 -0.74
C THR A 95 -5.14 -17.07 -1.27
N ARG A 96 -4.97 -17.02 -2.60
CA ARG A 96 -3.67 -17.03 -3.27
C ARG A 96 -2.78 -15.86 -2.82
N LEU A 97 -3.31 -14.64 -2.78
CA LEU A 97 -2.56 -13.45 -2.36
C LEU A 97 -2.02 -13.63 -0.94
N LEU A 98 -2.89 -14.02 -0.01
CA LEU A 98 -2.52 -14.27 1.39
C LEU A 98 -1.51 -15.42 1.51
N ASP A 99 -1.74 -16.54 0.83
CA ASP A 99 -0.89 -17.73 0.88
C ASP A 99 0.49 -17.52 0.21
N ASN A 100 0.60 -16.63 -0.77
CA ASN A 100 1.87 -16.32 -1.43
C ASN A 100 2.67 -15.21 -0.74
N THR A 101 2.07 -14.44 0.18
CA THR A 101 2.78 -13.35 0.86
C THR A 101 3.92 -13.87 1.72
N THR A 102 5.09 -13.26 1.63
CA THR A 102 6.33 -13.65 2.32
C THR A 102 6.96 -12.55 3.17
N GLU A 103 6.61 -11.27 2.94
CA GLU A 103 7.21 -10.17 3.70
C GLU A 103 6.19 -9.37 4.49
N ARG A 104 5.10 -8.93 3.83
CA ARG A 104 4.21 -7.92 4.42
C ARG A 104 2.79 -7.94 3.90
N ILE A 105 1.87 -7.71 4.81
CA ILE A 105 0.44 -7.54 4.56
C ILE A 105 0.01 -6.17 5.09
N ASP A 106 -0.50 -5.30 4.23
CA ASP A 106 -1.01 -3.98 4.65
C ASP A 106 -2.49 -3.86 4.28
N ILE A 107 -3.36 -3.72 5.29
CA ILE A 107 -4.81 -3.63 5.10
C ILE A 107 -5.31 -2.28 5.63
N LEU A 108 -5.97 -1.52 4.77
CA LEU A 108 -6.67 -0.28 5.11
C LEU A 108 -8.13 -0.41 4.72
N VAL A 109 -9.01 -0.35 5.72
CA VAL A 109 -10.45 -0.50 5.55
C VAL A 109 -11.21 0.43 6.50
N LEU A 110 -12.48 0.65 6.20
CA LEU A 110 -13.40 1.18 7.21
C LEU A 110 -13.81 0.04 8.15
N ALA A 111 -14.53 -0.96 7.63
CA ALA A 111 -14.95 -2.13 8.40
C ALA A 111 -14.25 -3.44 7.99
N GLY A 112 -13.98 -3.68 6.70
CA GLY A 112 -13.30 -4.90 6.25
C GLY A 112 -13.98 -6.23 6.62
N LEU A 113 -15.28 -6.23 6.96
CA LEU A 113 -15.96 -7.38 7.56
C LEU A 113 -15.86 -8.67 6.75
N PHE A 114 -15.99 -8.60 5.42
CA PHE A 114 -15.88 -9.78 4.55
C PHE A 114 -14.53 -10.51 4.70
N LEU A 115 -13.44 -9.76 4.91
CA LEU A 115 -12.12 -10.35 5.12
C LEU A 115 -12.02 -10.93 6.52
N ALA A 116 -12.56 -10.23 7.52
CA ALA A 116 -12.58 -10.68 8.92
C ALA A 116 -13.41 -11.97 9.12
N GLU A 117 -14.41 -12.20 8.28
CA GLU A 117 -15.26 -13.39 8.30
C GLU A 117 -14.60 -14.63 7.66
N GLU A 118 -13.46 -14.49 7.00
CA GLU A 118 -12.74 -15.61 6.39
C GLU A 118 -12.30 -16.62 7.47
N PRO A 119 -12.84 -17.86 7.49
CA PRO A 119 -12.66 -18.80 8.60
C PRO A 119 -11.20 -19.19 8.85
N THR A 120 -10.37 -19.11 7.81
CA THR A 120 -8.95 -19.48 7.87
C THR A 120 -8.03 -18.31 8.21
N LEU A 121 -8.52 -17.06 8.23
CA LEU A 121 -7.70 -15.85 8.36
C LEU A 121 -6.76 -15.93 9.57
N VAL A 122 -7.30 -16.17 10.76
CA VAL A 122 -6.51 -16.23 12.01
C VAL A 122 -5.44 -17.32 11.95
N ARG A 123 -5.79 -18.49 11.42
CA ARG A 123 -4.85 -19.61 11.28
C ARG A 123 -3.74 -19.28 10.27
N THR A 124 -4.09 -18.66 9.15
CA THR A 124 -3.13 -18.32 8.09
C THR A 124 -2.21 -17.20 8.54
N VAL A 125 -2.73 -16.12 9.12
CA VAL A 125 -1.92 -15.02 9.66
C VAL A 125 -0.95 -15.51 10.73
N ARG A 126 -1.39 -16.39 11.64
CA ARG A 126 -0.48 -17.01 12.64
C ARG A 126 0.71 -17.71 11.99
N LYS A 127 0.47 -18.50 10.93
CA LYS A 127 1.54 -19.20 10.22
C LYS A 127 2.47 -18.21 9.51
N LYS A 128 1.90 -17.15 8.93
CA LYS A 128 2.64 -16.12 8.21
C LYS A 128 3.56 -15.33 9.14
N THR A 129 3.05 -14.89 10.29
CA THR A 129 3.87 -14.14 11.25
C THR A 129 4.96 -15.01 11.89
N GLN A 130 4.70 -16.30 12.12
CA GLN A 130 5.73 -17.27 12.54
C GLN A 130 6.84 -17.45 11.49
N ALA A 131 6.53 -17.21 10.21
CA ALA A 131 7.51 -17.22 9.12
C ALA A 131 8.17 -15.84 8.89
N GLY A 132 7.90 -14.84 9.73
CA GLY A 132 8.50 -13.51 9.65
C GLY A 132 7.69 -12.47 8.89
N VAL A 133 6.50 -12.80 8.39
CA VAL A 133 5.61 -11.82 7.70
C VAL A 133 5.12 -10.78 8.70
N SER A 134 5.25 -9.51 8.34
CA SER A 134 4.66 -8.39 9.09
C SER A 134 3.24 -8.07 8.59
N MET A 135 2.37 -7.61 9.47
CA MET A 135 1.00 -7.25 9.11
C MET A 135 0.57 -5.94 9.77
N ARG A 136 0.15 -4.98 8.97
CA ARG A 136 -0.43 -3.71 9.42
C ARG A 136 -1.91 -3.65 9.10
N LEU A 137 -2.71 -3.33 10.11
CA LEU A 137 -4.16 -3.27 10.03
C LEU A 137 -4.64 -1.87 10.42
N LEU A 138 -5.28 -1.19 9.48
CA LEU A 138 -5.96 0.08 9.68
C LEU A 138 -7.46 -0.12 9.54
N PHE A 139 -8.18 0.02 10.65
CA PHE A 139 -9.64 0.01 10.69
C PHE A 139 -10.17 1.42 10.97
N GLY A 140 -11.37 1.71 10.47
CA GLY A 140 -12.08 2.92 10.86
C GLY A 140 -12.33 2.90 12.37
N ASP A 141 -12.18 4.05 13.01
CA ASP A 141 -12.61 4.21 14.40
C ASP A 141 -14.15 4.14 14.45
N PRO A 142 -14.75 3.16 15.17
CA PRO A 142 -16.20 3.03 15.24
C PRO A 142 -16.89 4.21 15.94
N ASP A 143 -16.14 5.02 16.70
CA ASP A 143 -16.63 6.16 17.46
C ASP A 143 -16.34 7.51 16.76
N ALA A 144 -15.71 7.49 15.59
CA ALA A 144 -15.45 8.70 14.81
C ALA A 144 -16.61 9.06 13.87
N ASP A 145 -16.73 10.36 13.55
CA ASP A 145 -17.76 10.91 12.68
C ASP A 145 -17.78 10.23 11.30
N GLU A 146 -16.65 9.73 10.82
CA GLU A 146 -16.51 9.05 9.53
C GLU A 146 -17.41 7.80 9.43
N ALA A 147 -17.59 7.07 10.52
CA ALA A 147 -18.51 5.93 10.55
C ALA A 147 -19.98 6.38 10.42
N ALA A 148 -20.36 7.47 11.08
CA ALA A 148 -21.69 8.06 10.99
C ALA A 148 -21.95 8.67 9.60
N LYS A 149 -20.99 9.42 9.05
CA LYS A 149 -21.03 9.95 7.68
C LYS A 149 -21.27 8.83 6.68
N ARG A 150 -20.48 7.77 6.74
CA ARG A 150 -20.63 6.62 5.81
C ARG A 150 -21.98 5.92 5.96
N THR A 151 -22.48 5.80 7.19
CA THR A 151 -23.83 5.25 7.46
C THR A 151 -24.90 6.07 6.73
N ALA A 152 -24.85 7.39 6.82
CA ALA A 152 -25.79 8.29 6.17
C ALA A 152 -25.66 8.26 4.63
N GLU A 153 -24.44 8.29 4.10
CA GLU A 153 -24.18 8.23 2.66
C GLU A 153 -24.74 6.95 2.02
N GLU A 154 -24.50 5.79 2.63
CA GLU A 154 -25.00 4.49 2.17
C GLU A 154 -26.49 4.25 2.53
N ARG A 155 -27.17 5.24 3.17
CA ARG A 155 -28.58 5.17 3.60
C ARG A 155 -28.88 3.94 4.47
N LEU A 156 -27.96 3.62 5.36
CA LEU A 156 -28.09 2.49 6.29
C LEU A 156 -28.86 2.91 7.54
N ALA A 157 -29.32 1.92 8.31
CA ALA A 157 -29.85 2.16 9.65
C ALA A 157 -28.83 2.86 10.53
N GLU A 158 -29.29 3.69 11.46
CA GLU A 158 -28.44 4.44 12.39
C GLU A 158 -27.44 3.51 13.11
N GLY A 159 -26.17 3.93 13.16
CA GLY A 159 -25.09 3.16 13.78
C GLY A 159 -24.65 1.90 13.02
N ALA A 160 -25.24 1.57 11.86
CA ALA A 160 -24.94 0.34 11.15
C ALA A 160 -23.46 0.19 10.78
N MET A 161 -22.79 1.26 10.34
CA MET A 161 -21.37 1.16 9.98
C MET A 161 -20.48 0.97 11.22
N ALA A 162 -20.74 1.71 12.31
CA ALA A 162 -20.02 1.52 13.57
C ALA A 162 -20.17 0.08 14.10
N SER A 163 -21.38 -0.48 14.01
CA SER A 163 -21.65 -1.88 14.37
C SER A 163 -20.86 -2.86 13.48
N ARG A 164 -20.82 -2.64 12.16
CA ARG A 164 -20.02 -3.45 11.23
C ARG A 164 -18.52 -3.41 11.56
N ILE A 165 -18.00 -2.23 11.89
CA ILE A 165 -16.60 -2.06 12.31
C ILE A 165 -16.35 -2.87 13.58
N ARG A 166 -17.18 -2.69 14.63
CA ARG A 166 -17.04 -3.44 15.90
C ARG A 166 -17.11 -4.95 15.70
N ASN A 167 -17.99 -5.43 14.81
CA ASN A 167 -18.09 -6.85 14.49
C ASN A 167 -16.79 -7.38 13.84
N ALA A 168 -16.26 -6.67 12.84
CA ALA A 168 -15.01 -7.05 12.20
C ALA A 168 -13.84 -7.05 13.20
N LEU A 169 -13.76 -6.03 14.07
CA LEU A 169 -12.76 -5.93 15.13
C LEU A 169 -12.83 -7.10 16.11
N ALA A 170 -14.03 -7.55 16.48
CA ALA A 170 -14.19 -8.72 17.35
C ALA A 170 -13.61 -10.00 16.71
N LEU A 171 -13.79 -10.17 15.41
CA LEU A 171 -13.28 -11.32 14.64
C LEU A 171 -11.76 -11.28 14.47
N VAL A 172 -11.17 -10.10 14.26
CA VAL A 172 -9.71 -9.97 14.09
C VAL A 172 -8.95 -9.76 15.40
N ARG A 173 -9.63 -9.58 16.54
CA ARG A 173 -9.01 -9.42 17.86
C ARG A 173 -7.96 -10.48 18.20
N PRO A 174 -8.10 -11.77 17.84
CA PRO A 174 -7.04 -12.76 18.08
C PRO A 174 -5.72 -12.45 17.38
N LEU A 175 -5.74 -11.72 16.25
CA LEU A 175 -4.54 -11.38 15.48
C LEU A 175 -3.59 -10.47 16.27
N THR A 176 -4.10 -9.62 17.16
CA THR A 176 -3.27 -8.68 17.94
C THR A 176 -2.37 -9.36 18.97
N LYS A 177 -2.53 -10.68 19.17
CA LYS A 177 -1.68 -11.50 20.04
C LYS A 177 -0.46 -12.05 19.30
N PHE A 178 -0.37 -11.88 17.99
CA PHE A 178 0.73 -12.39 17.19
C PHE A 178 1.81 -11.32 17.03
N ASP A 179 3.04 -11.67 17.35
CA ASP A 179 4.20 -10.82 17.05
C ASP A 179 4.24 -10.52 15.54
N GLY A 180 4.51 -9.26 15.19
CA GLY A 180 4.49 -8.81 13.79
C GLY A 180 3.12 -8.33 13.28
N VAL A 181 2.05 -8.42 14.08
CA VAL A 181 0.75 -7.79 13.75
C VAL A 181 0.58 -6.48 14.52
N GLU A 182 0.29 -5.40 13.80
CA GLU A 182 -0.04 -4.11 14.39
C GLU A 182 -1.40 -3.61 13.90
N LEU A 183 -2.29 -3.26 14.84
CA LEU A 183 -3.64 -2.80 14.56
C LEU A 183 -3.84 -1.38 15.08
N ARG A 184 -4.34 -0.50 14.20
CA ARG A 184 -4.57 0.92 14.47
C ARG A 184 -5.95 1.36 13.98
N PHE A 185 -6.46 2.42 14.60
CA PHE A 185 -7.67 3.11 14.19
C PHE A 185 -7.35 4.39 13.43
N HIS A 186 -8.12 4.66 12.38
CA HIS A 186 -8.08 5.93 11.64
C HIS A 186 -9.47 6.57 11.61
N SER A 187 -9.50 7.90 11.55
CA SER A 187 -10.71 8.72 11.39
C SER A 187 -10.65 9.50 10.07
N THR A 188 -10.09 8.88 9.03
CA THR A 188 -9.92 9.54 7.73
C THR A 188 -11.14 9.29 6.85
N THR A 189 -11.46 10.25 5.98
CA THR A 189 -12.37 9.99 4.85
C THR A 189 -11.73 8.93 3.96
N LEU A 190 -12.32 7.74 3.92
CA LEU A 190 -11.75 6.63 3.19
C LEU A 190 -12.19 6.64 1.71
N TYR A 191 -11.31 7.12 0.83
CA TYR A 191 -11.54 7.11 -0.63
C TYR A 191 -11.38 5.73 -1.26
N THR A 192 -10.46 4.93 -0.72
CA THR A 192 -10.21 3.55 -1.17
C THR A 192 -9.89 2.66 0.02
N SER A 193 -10.41 1.44 0.04
CA SER A 193 -9.84 0.38 0.87
C SER A 193 -8.65 -0.25 0.12
N ILE A 194 -7.56 -0.53 0.83
CA ILE A 194 -6.31 -1.07 0.27
C ILE A 194 -6.02 -2.42 0.94
N PHE A 195 -5.68 -3.42 0.13
CA PHE A 195 -5.27 -4.75 0.59
C PHE A 195 -3.99 -5.13 -0.14
N ARG A 196 -2.84 -4.93 0.49
CA ARG A 196 -1.53 -5.26 -0.07
C ARG A 196 -1.01 -6.59 0.47
N PHE A 197 -0.38 -7.32 -0.43
CA PHE A 197 0.30 -8.59 -0.22
C PHE A 197 1.63 -8.52 -0.99
N ASP A 198 2.72 -8.16 -0.30
CA ASP A 198 4.03 -7.89 -0.90
C ASP A 198 3.99 -6.86 -2.06
N ASP A 199 4.17 -7.34 -3.30
CA ASP A 199 4.19 -6.58 -4.55
C ASP A 199 2.83 -6.62 -5.29
N GLU A 200 1.82 -7.27 -4.72
CA GLU A 200 0.45 -7.27 -5.26
C GLU A 200 -0.51 -6.48 -4.34
N MET A 201 -1.52 -5.85 -4.94
CA MET A 201 -2.48 -5.03 -4.20
C MET A 201 -3.89 -5.12 -4.81
N ILE A 202 -4.90 -5.24 -3.96
CA ILE A 202 -6.27 -4.93 -4.32
C ILE A 202 -6.61 -3.52 -3.80
N VAL A 203 -7.02 -2.64 -4.70
CA VAL A 203 -7.56 -1.33 -4.37
C VAL A 203 -9.06 -1.37 -4.62
N ASN A 204 -9.87 -1.30 -3.56
CA ASN A 204 -11.31 -1.19 -3.68
C ASN A 204 -11.71 0.28 -3.56
N MET A 205 -12.13 0.88 -4.67
CA MET A 205 -12.57 2.26 -4.72
C MET A 205 -13.91 2.41 -3.99
N HIS A 206 -14.11 3.51 -3.27
CA HIS A 206 -15.41 3.84 -2.70
C HIS A 206 -16.17 4.77 -3.62
N VAL A 207 -17.37 4.35 -4.05
CA VAL A 207 -18.31 5.18 -4.80
C VAL A 207 -19.36 5.71 -3.82
N TYR A 208 -19.64 7.01 -3.89
CA TYR A 208 -20.57 7.68 -2.98
C TYR A 208 -21.94 6.97 -2.99
N GLY A 209 -22.45 6.64 -1.80
CA GLY A 209 -23.74 5.96 -1.61
C GLY A 209 -23.80 4.49 -2.01
N LEU A 210 -22.71 3.91 -2.53
CA LEU A 210 -22.65 2.47 -2.82
C LEU A 210 -21.92 1.71 -1.70
N PRO A 211 -22.45 0.55 -1.27
CA PRO A 211 -21.71 -0.39 -0.43
C PRO A 211 -20.39 -0.80 -1.10
N GLY A 212 -19.33 -0.97 -0.30
CA GLY A 212 -17.99 -1.31 -0.83
C GLY A 212 -17.97 -2.59 -1.69
N ALA A 213 -18.88 -3.55 -1.43
CA ALA A 213 -19.02 -4.76 -2.23
C ALA A 213 -19.45 -4.51 -3.69
N TYR A 214 -20.19 -3.43 -3.92
CA TYR A 214 -20.72 -3.03 -5.24
C TYR A 214 -19.90 -1.92 -5.88
N ALA A 215 -18.85 -1.45 -5.22
CA ALA A 215 -17.94 -0.48 -5.79
C ALA A 215 -16.82 -1.20 -6.58
N PRO A 216 -16.21 -0.54 -7.58
CA PRO A 216 -15.13 -1.13 -8.38
C PRO A 216 -13.91 -1.51 -7.54
N ALA A 217 -13.09 -2.41 -8.09
CA ALA A 217 -11.80 -2.75 -7.51
C ALA A 217 -10.75 -3.01 -8.59
N MET A 218 -9.51 -2.62 -8.33
CA MET A 218 -8.36 -2.91 -9.18
C MET A 218 -7.44 -3.89 -8.49
N HIS A 219 -6.99 -4.90 -9.24
CA HIS A 219 -5.86 -5.74 -8.87
C HIS A 219 -4.61 -5.20 -9.56
N LEU A 220 -3.65 -4.77 -8.75
CA LEU A 220 -2.39 -4.17 -9.15
C LEU A 220 -1.22 -5.09 -8.83
N ARG A 221 -0.16 -4.96 -9.61
CA ARG A 221 1.20 -5.38 -9.27
C ARG A 221 2.12 -4.18 -9.25
N GLN A 222 3.08 -4.20 -8.35
CA GLN A 222 4.16 -3.24 -8.29
C GLN A 222 5.08 -3.46 -9.49
N LEU A 223 5.33 -2.41 -10.25
CA LEU A 223 6.39 -2.39 -11.24
C LEU A 223 7.48 -1.41 -10.79
N PRO A 224 8.76 -1.68 -11.05
CA PRO A 224 9.79 -0.83 -10.47
C PRO A 224 9.86 0.61 -10.97
N SER A 225 9.37 0.84 -12.19
CA SER A 225 9.20 2.18 -12.75
C SER A 225 7.72 2.63 -12.69
N GLY A 226 6.90 1.89 -11.94
CA GLY A 226 5.49 2.16 -11.69
C GLY A 226 5.28 3.32 -10.70
N ASP A 227 4.09 3.89 -10.75
CA ASP A 227 3.70 5.05 -9.93
C ASP A 227 2.30 4.85 -9.35
N LEU A 228 1.46 4.02 -9.99
CA LEU A 228 0.09 3.78 -9.54
C LEU A 228 0.08 3.01 -8.22
N PHE A 229 0.85 1.92 -8.11
CA PHE A 229 0.97 1.17 -6.87
C PHE A 229 1.50 2.05 -5.72
N GLU A 230 2.53 2.83 -6.02
CA GLU A 230 3.22 3.71 -5.06
C GLU A 230 2.35 4.88 -4.61
N THR A 231 1.46 5.38 -5.48
CA THR A 231 0.46 6.37 -5.11
C THR A 231 -0.47 5.85 -4.00
N TYR A 232 -0.94 4.61 -4.13
CA TYR A 232 -1.76 3.98 -3.11
C TYR A 232 -0.98 3.64 -1.84
N MET A 233 0.29 3.23 -1.96
CA MET A 233 1.16 3.05 -0.80
C MET A 233 1.43 4.35 -0.05
N THR A 234 1.66 5.45 -0.75
CA THR A 234 1.81 6.78 -0.14
C THR A 234 0.54 7.17 0.62
N SER A 235 -0.64 6.91 0.03
CA SER A 235 -1.91 7.11 0.73
C SER A 235 -2.02 6.25 1.98
N PHE A 236 -1.61 4.97 1.92
CA PHE A 236 -1.59 4.08 3.09
C PHE A 236 -0.70 4.65 4.20
N GLU A 237 0.53 5.05 3.87
CA GLU A 237 1.48 5.59 4.86
C GLU A 237 0.99 6.90 5.50
N HIS A 238 0.32 7.77 4.75
CA HIS A 238 -0.30 8.97 5.33
C HIS A 238 -1.37 8.63 6.36
N VAL A 239 -2.24 7.65 6.06
CA VAL A 239 -3.26 7.20 7.02
C VAL A 239 -2.59 6.52 8.21
N TRP A 240 -1.56 5.70 7.98
CA TRP A 240 -0.79 5.03 9.03
C TRP A 240 -0.14 6.03 10.00
N ALA A 241 0.51 7.08 9.48
CA ALA A 241 1.16 8.11 10.29
C ALA A 241 0.15 8.93 11.12
N GLY A 242 -1.06 9.15 10.61
CA GLY A 242 -2.15 9.84 11.32
C GLY A 242 -3.02 8.95 12.20
N SER A 243 -2.79 7.63 12.20
CA SER A 243 -3.59 6.66 12.95
C SER A 243 -3.14 6.53 14.40
N LYS A 244 -4.03 6.02 15.25
CA LYS A 244 -3.76 5.75 16.67
C LYS A 244 -3.81 4.25 16.95
N THR A 245 -3.02 3.77 17.92
CA THR A 245 -3.11 2.38 18.38
C THR A 245 -4.54 2.03 18.77
N ALA A 246 -5.03 0.88 18.30
CA ALA A 246 -6.36 0.44 18.63
C ALA A 246 -6.42 -0.15 20.03
N ASN A 247 -7.40 0.29 20.82
CA ASN A 247 -7.67 -0.28 22.15
C ASN A 247 -8.84 -1.27 22.00
N LEU A 248 -8.52 -2.57 21.85
CA LEU A 248 -9.48 -3.68 21.66
C LEU A 248 -9.78 -4.51 22.91
#